data_AF-A0A967NJN4-F1
#
_entry.id   AF-A0A967NJN4-F1
#
_cell.length_a   1.000
_cell.length_b   1.000
_cell.length_c   1.000
_cell.angle_alpha   90.00
_cell.angle_beta   90.00
_cell.angle_gamma   90.00
#
_symmetry.space_group_name_H-M   'P 1'
#
loop_
_entity.id
_entity.type
_entity.pdbx_description
1 polymer ?
#
loop_
_entity_poly.entity_id
_entity_poly.type
_entity_poly.pdbx_seq_one_letter_code
_entity_poly.pdbx_strand_id
1 'polypeptide(L)' 'MHTLYWAPGTAAFAPQAVMEEIGLEYELRYVDLDKAEHRSPEYLAVNPGGYV' A
#
# COMPACT_ATOMS: atom_id res chain seq x y z
N MET A 1 13.83 -5.78 -1.58
CA MET A 1 12.90 -5.61 -0.45
C MET A 1 11.60 -5.07 -1.01
N HIS A 2 10.48 -5.74 -0.76
CA HIS A 2 9.18 -5.34 -1.27
C HIS A 2 8.49 -4.40 -0.28
N THR A 3 7.73 -3.43 -0.77
CA THR A 3 6.93 -2.52 0.06
C THR A 3 5.48 -2.63 -0.35
N LEU A 4 4.60 -2.92 0.62
CA LEU A 4 3.17 -2.87 0.44
C LEU A 4 2.65 -1.57 1.03
N TYR A 5 2.13 -0.70 0.16
CA TYR A 5 1.41 0.50 0.56
C TYR A 5 0.00 0.11 0.99
N TRP A 6 -0.44 0.53 2.16
CA TRP A 6 -1.69 0.06 2.74
C TRP A 6 -2.40 1.12 3.58
N ALA A 7 -3.70 0.94 3.76
CA ALA A 7 -4.52 1.63 4.75
C ALA A 7 -5.68 0.73 5.21
N PRO A 8 -6.24 0.91 6.43
CA PRO A 8 -7.40 0.17 6.89
C PRO A 8 -8.59 0.26 5.93
N GLY A 9 -9.27 -0.87 5.70
CA GLY A 9 -10.47 -0.92 4.84
C GLY A 9 -10.20 -0.84 3.33
N THR A 10 -8.94 -0.93 2.90
CA THR A 10 -8.56 -0.94 1.48
C THR A 10 -8.38 -2.37 0.93
N ALA A 11 -8.20 -2.47 -0.39
CA ALA A 11 -7.92 -3.74 -1.05
C ALA A 11 -6.50 -4.27 -0.76
N ALA A 12 -5.65 -3.50 -0.09
CA ALA A 12 -4.29 -3.89 0.29
C ALA A 12 -4.22 -5.17 1.17
N PHE A 13 -5.34 -5.55 1.83
CA PHE A 13 -5.41 -6.81 2.57
C PHE A 13 -5.17 -8.05 1.69
N ALA A 14 -5.73 -8.08 0.47
CA ALA A 14 -5.62 -9.24 -0.41
C ALA A 14 -4.15 -9.56 -0.79
N PRO A 15 -3.34 -8.60 -1.28
CA PRO A 15 -1.92 -8.86 -1.50
C PRO A 15 -1.18 -9.14 -0.20
N GLN A 16 -1.52 -8.48 0.92
CA GLN A 16 -0.90 -8.76 2.22
C GLN A 16 -1.05 -10.23 2.62
N ALA A 17 -2.27 -10.78 2.54
CA ALA A 17 -2.55 -12.16 2.91
C ALA A 17 -1.73 -13.16 2.07
N VAL A 18 -1.57 -12.91 0.78
CA VAL A 18 -0.74 -13.76 -0.09
C VAL A 18 0.74 -13.65 0.28
N MET A 19 1.24 -12.44 0.57
CA MET A 19 2.63 -12.23 0.98
C MET A 19 2.95 -12.97 2.29
N GLU A 20 2.04 -12.91 3.26
CA GLU A 20 2.15 -13.68 4.52
C GLU A 20 2.13 -15.19 4.27
N GLU A 21 1.18 -15.69 3.47
CA GLU A 21 1.02 -17.13 3.20
C GLU A 21 2.26 -17.75 2.55
N ILE A 22 2.94 -17.00 1.66
CA ILE A 22 4.16 -17.47 0.99
C ILE A 22 5.43 -17.18 1.79
N GLY A 23 5.33 -16.53 2.96
CA GLY A 23 6.47 -16.13 3.77
C GLY A 23 7.40 -15.12 3.09
N LEU A 24 6.84 -14.20 2.29
CA LEU A 24 7.62 -13.16 1.64
C LEU A 24 8.06 -12.11 2.68
N GLU A 25 9.33 -11.69 2.64
CA GLU A 25 9.78 -10.53 3.40
C GLU A 25 9.37 -9.23 2.69
N TYR A 26 8.57 -8.40 3.37
CA TYR A 26 8.13 -7.11 2.87
C TYR A 26 7.95 -6.09 4.01
N GLU A 27 7.94 -4.81 3.64
CA GLU A 27 7.65 -3.71 4.55
C GLU A 27 6.24 -3.18 4.31
N LEU A 28 5.54 -2.84 5.38
CA LEU A 28 4.27 -2.13 5.32
C LEU A 28 4.50 -0.63 5.37
N ARG A 29 4.00 0.08 4.36
CA ARG A 29 3.99 1.55 4.33
C ARG A 29 2.55 2.06 4.44
N TYR A 30 2.24 2.68 5.58
CA TYR A 30 0.95 3.30 5.78
C TYR A 30 0.75 4.50 4.82
N VAL A 31 -0.46 4.66 4.32
CA VAL A 31 -0.89 5.81 3.51
C VAL A 31 -2.09 6.46 4.19
N ASP A 32 -1.94 7.70 4.64
CA ASP A 32 -3.02 8.43 5.30
C ASP A 32 -4.06 8.90 4.28
N LEU A 33 -5.18 8.18 4.20
CA LEU A 33 -6.27 8.51 3.28
C LEU A 33 -7.05 9.76 3.69
N ASP A 34 -7.13 10.05 5.00
CA ASP A 34 -7.82 11.23 5.53
C ASP A 34 -7.08 12.52 5.16
N LYS A 35 -5.74 12.45 5.10
CA LYS A 35 -4.89 13.53 4.57
C LYS A 35 -4.68 13.50 3.06
N ALA A 36 -5.35 12.59 2.35
CA ALA A 36 -5.21 12.39 0.92
C ALA A 36 -3.76 12.12 0.44
N GLU A 37 -2.94 11.42 1.24
CA GLU A 37 -1.56 11.08 0.85
C GLU A 37 -1.49 10.24 -0.43
N HIS A 38 -2.51 9.43 -0.70
CA HIS A 38 -2.66 8.68 -1.96
C HIS A 38 -2.79 9.56 -3.22
N ARG A 39 -2.96 10.88 -3.05
CA ARG A 39 -2.98 11.90 -4.13
C ARG A 39 -1.74 12.76 -4.15
N SER A 40 -0.80 12.56 -3.21
CA SER A 40 0.42 13.34 -3.17
C SER A 40 1.27 13.04 -4.41
N PRO A 41 2.07 14.01 -4.91
CA PRO A 41 2.99 13.77 -6.01
C PRO A 41 3.93 12.58 -5.76
N GLU A 42 4.35 12.40 -4.50
CA GLU A 42 5.23 11.31 -4.07
C GLU A 42 4.54 9.95 -4.21
N TYR A 43 3.26 9.83 -3.81
CA TYR A 43 2.51 8.59 -3.97
C TYR A 43 2.12 8.32 -5.43
N LEU A 44 1.73 9.35 -6.18
CA LEU A 44 1.38 9.22 -7.60
C LEU A 44 2.57 8.82 -8.48
N ALA A 45 3.79 9.16 -8.07
CA ALA A 45 5.00 8.66 -8.72
C ALA A 45 5.16 7.12 -8.57
N VAL A 46 4.57 6.53 -7.53
CA VAL A 46 4.57 5.08 -7.28
C VAL A 46 3.35 4.41 -7.93
N ASN A 47 2.16 4.97 -7.70
CA ASN A 47 0.91 4.49 -8.27
C ASN A 47 0.14 5.66 -8.93
N PRO A 48 0.26 5.83 -10.26
CA PRO A 48 -0.43 6.91 -10.98
C PRO A 48 -1.96 6.87 -10.87
N GLY A 49 -2.55 5.73 -10.52
CA GLY A 49 -4.00 5.62 -10.26
C GLY A 49 -4.43 6.29 -8.95
N GLY A 50 -3.50 6.48 -8.00
CA GLY A 50 -3.80 7.05 -6.70
C GLY A 50 -4.82 6.23 -5.91
N TYR A 51 -4.69 4.91 -5.92
CA TYR A 51 -5.48 3.99 -5.11
C TYR A 51 -4.55 3.23 -4.16
N VAL A 52 -5.09 2.80 -3.03
CA VAL A 52 -4.43 1.91 -2.06
C VAL A 52 -5.22 0.62 -1.99
#